data_AF-A0ABD1LQD3-F1
#
_entry.id   AF-A0ABD1LQD3-F1
#
_cell.length_a   1.000
_cell.length_b   1.000
_cell.length_c   1.000
_cell.angle_alpha   90.00
_cell.angle_beta   90.00
_cell.angle_gamma   90.00
#
_symmetry.space_group_name_H-M   'P 1'
#
loop_
_entity.id
_entity.type
_entity.pdbx_description
1 polymer ?
#
loop_
_entity_poly.entity_id
_entity_poly.type
_entity_poly.pdbx_seq_one_letter_code
_entity_poly.pdbx_strand_id
1 'polypeptide(L)'
;MSFLNPSPILVSSTFLKLSLSCHSFPSFTFLSSSDALFYLSHFSSFTFHVFNLFSKASKTILYPIHALHFDHLTFTSTPSGYVIFVSTFNSGFLYQLNASAWSHFHFHDFGPVLDHQLGVLFNGGLYFATPKSFSVVVFDLESGGRESLNAGLPGQLTFFRLVSNGEGKLYLVGGIRSNGISRSIKVLEFDGNWWVEMQSLPDLICRTFEDLTLASEVPFFASQL
;
A
#
# COMPACT_ATOMS: atom_id res chain seq x y z
N MET A 1 -33.49 30.71 -21.73
CA MET A 1 -32.12 30.14 -21.85
C MET A 1 -31.65 29.84 -20.43
N SER A 2 -31.86 28.61 -19.98
CA SER A 2 -31.52 28.13 -18.64
C SER A 2 -30.20 27.37 -18.69
N PHE A 3 -29.19 27.87 -17.98
CA PHE A 3 -27.92 27.17 -17.80
C PHE A 3 -28.13 26.03 -16.79
N LEU A 4 -27.87 24.81 -17.25
CA LEU A 4 -27.86 23.59 -16.45
C LEU A 4 -26.65 23.64 -15.51
N ASN A 5 -26.91 23.65 -14.21
CA ASN A 5 -25.91 23.39 -13.17
C ASN A 5 -25.50 21.91 -13.25
N PRO A 6 -24.21 21.56 -13.37
CA PRO A 6 -23.78 20.18 -13.20
C PRO A 6 -23.78 19.86 -11.70
N SER A 7 -24.63 18.91 -11.32
CA SER A 7 -24.67 18.33 -9.97
C SER A 7 -23.29 17.76 -9.60
N PRO A 8 -22.81 17.93 -8.35
CA PRO A 8 -21.59 17.28 -7.92
C PRO A 8 -21.83 15.76 -7.92
N ILE A 9 -20.98 15.06 -8.68
CA ILE A 9 -20.90 13.60 -8.64
C ILE A 9 -20.36 13.24 -7.27
N LEU A 10 -21.25 12.83 -6.38
CA LEU A 10 -20.90 12.15 -5.14
C LEU A 10 -20.21 10.85 -5.55
N VAL A 11 -18.88 10.84 -5.50
CA VAL A 11 -18.12 9.58 -5.46
C VAL A 11 -18.31 9.02 -4.05
N SER A 12 -19.46 8.37 -3.87
CA SER A 12 -19.68 7.49 -2.74
C SER A 12 -18.57 6.45 -2.78
N SER A 13 -17.74 6.40 -1.75
CA SER A 13 -16.89 5.24 -1.47
C SER A 13 -17.81 4.10 -1.03
N THR A 14 -18.67 3.62 -1.93
CA THR A 14 -19.28 2.31 -1.82
C THR A 14 -18.12 1.34 -1.88
N PHE A 15 -17.68 0.89 -0.70
CA PHE A 15 -17.04 -0.40 -0.56
C PHE A 15 -17.90 -1.36 -1.37
N LEU A 16 -17.37 -1.84 -2.50
CA LEU A 16 -17.92 -2.99 -3.17
C LEU A 16 -17.83 -4.12 -2.15
N LYS A 17 -18.92 -4.32 -1.42
CA LYS A 17 -19.21 -5.55 -0.71
C LYS A 17 -19.35 -6.58 -1.84
N LEU A 18 -18.21 -7.10 -2.29
CA LEU A 18 -18.16 -8.28 -3.14
C LEU A 18 -18.81 -9.38 -2.31
N SER A 19 -20.13 -9.54 -2.45
CA SER A 19 -20.82 -10.75 -2.02
C SER A 19 -20.36 -11.84 -3.00
N LEU A 20 -19.13 -12.30 -2.81
CA LEU A 20 -18.75 -13.62 -3.23
C LEU A 20 -19.79 -14.53 -2.58
N SER A 21 -20.67 -15.12 -3.37
CA SER A 21 -21.52 -16.23 -2.95
C SER A 21 -20.62 -17.45 -2.72
N CYS A 22 -19.68 -17.33 -1.78
CA CYS A 22 -18.92 -18.42 -1.21
C CYS A 22 -19.60 -18.71 0.11
N HIS A 23 -20.29 -19.84 0.15
CA HIS A 23 -20.93 -20.38 1.34
C HIS A 23 -20.03 -20.17 2.58
N SER A 24 -20.54 -19.40 3.55
CA SER A 24 -20.13 -19.37 4.95
C SER A 24 -18.65 -19.68 5.24
N PHE A 25 -17.75 -18.72 5.09
CA PHE A 25 -16.42 -18.80 5.71
C PHE A 25 -16.30 -17.78 6.86
N PRO A 26 -16.30 -18.19 8.14
CA PRO A 26 -16.40 -17.26 9.26
C PRO A 26 -15.06 -16.63 9.74
N SER A 27 -13.94 -16.77 9.03
CA SER A 27 -12.64 -16.34 9.61
C SER A 27 -11.57 -15.83 8.65
N PHE A 28 -11.94 -15.38 7.44
CA PHE A 28 -10.98 -14.73 6.53
C PHE A 28 -11.01 -13.21 6.63
N THR A 29 -9.84 -12.59 6.69
CA THR A 29 -9.67 -11.14 6.57
C THR A 29 -9.04 -10.82 5.21
N PHE A 30 -9.72 -9.97 4.44
CA PHE A 30 -9.17 -9.40 3.22
C PHE A 30 -8.03 -8.44 3.56
N LEU A 31 -6.87 -8.69 2.98
CA LEU A 31 -5.65 -7.96 3.30
C LEU A 31 -5.20 -7.04 2.15
N SER A 32 -5.31 -7.50 0.90
CA SER A 32 -4.91 -6.70 -0.27
C SER A 32 -5.43 -7.29 -1.58
N SER A 33 -5.39 -6.49 -2.65
CA SER A 33 -5.64 -6.94 -4.02
C SER A 33 -4.65 -6.30 -5.00
N SER A 34 -4.25 -7.03 -6.04
CA SER A 34 -3.37 -6.56 -7.09
C SER A 34 -3.69 -7.32 -8.39
N ASP A 35 -3.90 -6.62 -9.51
CA ASP A 35 -4.21 -7.18 -10.85
C ASP A 35 -5.25 -8.32 -10.84
N ALA A 36 -6.38 -8.09 -10.17
CA ALA A 36 -7.50 -9.04 -9.98
C ALA A 36 -7.17 -10.31 -9.16
N LEU A 37 -6.00 -10.35 -8.51
CA LEU A 37 -5.70 -11.28 -7.45
C LEU A 37 -6.18 -10.72 -6.12
N PHE A 38 -6.81 -11.57 -5.32
CA PHE A 38 -7.29 -11.28 -3.98
C PHE A 38 -6.46 -12.06 -2.98
N TYR A 39 -6.05 -11.36 -1.93
CA TYR A 39 -5.24 -11.92 -0.87
C TYR A 39 -6.01 -11.91 0.45
N LEU A 40 -6.31 -13.12 0.94
CA LEU A 40 -7.09 -13.38 2.14
C LEU A 40 -6.21 -14.09 3.16
N SER A 41 -6.28 -13.68 4.43
CA SER A 41 -5.64 -14.37 5.54
C SER A 41 -6.66 -15.15 6.36
N HIS A 42 -6.25 -16.34 6.83
CA HIS A 42 -7.01 -17.11 7.81
C HIS A 42 -6.15 -17.32 9.06
N PHE A 43 -6.46 -16.60 10.11
CA PHE A 43 -5.63 -16.55 11.31
C PHE A 43 -5.61 -17.88 12.08
N SER A 44 -6.70 -18.64 12.10
CA SER A 44 -6.77 -19.89 12.87
C SER A 44 -6.04 -21.07 12.22
N SER A 45 -5.80 -21.02 10.89
CA SER A 45 -5.04 -22.06 10.18
C SER A 45 -3.65 -21.61 9.74
N PHE A 46 -3.23 -20.38 10.07
CA PHE A 46 -1.94 -19.82 9.66
C PHE A 46 -1.68 -19.97 8.15
N THR A 47 -2.71 -19.66 7.35
CA THR A 47 -2.65 -19.74 5.88
C THR A 47 -3.03 -18.43 5.22
N PHE A 48 -2.40 -18.19 4.09
CA PHE A 48 -2.82 -17.22 3.10
C PHE A 48 -3.52 -17.91 1.95
N HIS A 49 -4.56 -17.28 1.44
CA HIS A 49 -5.31 -17.71 0.28
C HIS A 49 -5.22 -16.64 -0.78
N VAL A 50 -4.63 -17.01 -1.92
CA VAL A 50 -4.57 -16.17 -3.11
C VAL A 50 -5.65 -16.66 -4.06
N PHE A 51 -6.59 -15.80 -4.42
CA PHE A 51 -7.67 -16.09 -5.36
C PHE A 51 -7.49 -15.27 -6.63
N ASN A 52 -7.58 -15.92 -7.79
CA ASN A 52 -7.58 -15.27 -9.09
C ASN A 52 -9.02 -15.22 -9.61
N LEU A 53 -9.59 -14.02 -9.77
CA LEU A 53 -10.96 -13.86 -10.25
C LEU A 53 -11.15 -14.36 -11.70
N PHE A 54 -10.17 -14.13 -12.56
CA PHE A 54 -10.29 -14.44 -13.99
C PHE A 54 -10.26 -15.94 -14.25
N SER A 55 -9.32 -16.65 -13.63
CA SER A 55 -9.21 -18.11 -13.78
C SER A 55 -10.11 -18.87 -12.81
N LYS A 56 -10.71 -18.18 -11.82
CA LYS A 56 -11.44 -18.79 -10.69
C LYS A 56 -10.62 -19.82 -9.92
N ALA A 57 -9.29 -19.75 -10.02
CA ALA A 57 -8.37 -20.62 -9.32
C ALA A 57 -7.98 -20.01 -7.97
N SER A 58 -7.63 -20.87 -7.02
CA SER A 58 -7.12 -20.45 -5.72
C SER A 58 -5.87 -21.24 -5.33
N LYS A 59 -4.99 -20.62 -4.55
CA LYS A 59 -3.83 -21.27 -3.96
C LYS A 59 -3.76 -20.96 -2.47
N THR A 60 -3.55 -22.00 -1.68
CA THR A 60 -3.29 -21.90 -0.25
C THR A 60 -1.78 -21.92 -0.01
N ILE A 61 -1.30 -21.00 0.82
CA ILE A 61 0.11 -20.82 1.17
C ILE A 61 0.19 -20.82 2.69
N LEU A 62 1.05 -21.66 3.26
CA LEU A 62 1.30 -21.67 4.71
C LEU A 62 2.08 -20.43 5.11
N TYR A 63 1.87 -19.93 6.33
CA TYR A 63 2.69 -18.83 6.86
C TYR A 63 4.17 -19.24 6.91
N PRO A 64 5.10 -18.28 6.73
CA PRO A 64 6.52 -18.56 6.82
C PRO A 64 6.94 -19.00 8.22
N ILE A 65 6.24 -18.46 9.23
CA ILE A 65 6.43 -18.74 10.65
C ILE A 65 5.07 -18.77 11.33
N HIS A 66 4.93 -19.56 12.40
CA HIS A 66 3.70 -19.65 13.20
C HIS A 66 3.52 -18.42 14.13
N ALA A 67 3.93 -17.24 13.66
CA ALA A 67 3.80 -15.99 14.40
C ALA A 67 2.46 -15.33 14.09
N LEU A 68 1.78 -14.90 15.14
CA LEU A 68 0.46 -14.27 15.07
C LEU A 68 0.51 -12.78 14.69
N HIS A 69 1.71 -12.18 14.62
CA HIS A 69 1.86 -10.74 14.36
C HIS A 69 2.94 -10.49 13.32
N PHE A 70 2.55 -9.88 12.21
CA PHE A 70 3.45 -9.33 11.21
C PHE A 70 3.39 -7.81 11.31
N ASP A 71 4.55 -7.16 11.24
CA ASP A 71 4.64 -5.70 11.33
C ASP A 71 4.31 -5.06 9.98
N HIS A 72 4.66 -5.74 8.90
CA HIS A 72 4.31 -5.31 7.55
C HIS A 72 3.96 -6.52 6.69
N LEU A 73 2.95 -6.35 5.83
CA LEU A 73 2.61 -7.28 4.77
C LEU A 73 2.42 -6.53 3.44
N THR A 74 3.07 -7.01 2.38
CA THR A 74 2.91 -6.53 1.01
C THR A 74 2.49 -7.70 0.13
N PHE A 75 1.49 -7.47 -0.71
CA PHE A 75 1.09 -8.38 -1.77
C PHE A 75 1.06 -7.62 -3.09
N THR A 76 1.80 -8.10 -4.09
CA THR A 76 1.91 -7.47 -5.40
C THR A 76 1.94 -8.53 -6.49
N SER A 77 1.27 -8.27 -7.61
CA SER A 77 1.45 -9.00 -8.85
C SER A 77 2.83 -8.73 -9.44
N THR A 78 3.29 -9.66 -10.28
CA THR A 78 4.45 -9.50 -11.15
C THR A 78 4.11 -10.05 -12.53
N PRO A 79 4.85 -9.70 -13.60
CA PRO A 79 4.64 -10.30 -14.92
C PRO A 79 4.75 -11.83 -14.93
N SER A 80 5.47 -12.41 -13.96
CA SER A 80 5.66 -13.86 -13.80
C SER A 80 4.77 -14.49 -12.71
N GLY A 81 3.89 -13.73 -12.06
CA GLY A 81 3.00 -14.24 -11.02
C GLY A 81 2.69 -13.22 -9.94
N TYR A 82 3.10 -13.50 -8.70
CA TYR A 82 2.94 -12.60 -7.58
C TYR A 82 4.02 -12.84 -6.54
N VAL A 83 4.16 -11.84 -5.68
CA VAL A 83 5.06 -11.81 -4.55
C VAL A 83 4.27 -11.47 -3.30
N ILE A 84 4.54 -12.21 -2.22
CA ILE A 84 4.09 -11.87 -0.87
C ILE A 84 5.34 -11.57 -0.07
N PHE A 85 5.43 -10.38 0.50
CA PHE A 85 6.46 -10.03 1.45
C PHE A 85 5.83 -9.80 2.80
N VAL A 86 6.41 -10.41 3.82
CA VAL A 86 5.97 -10.28 5.20
C VAL A 86 7.19 -9.95 6.04
N SER A 87 7.07 -8.99 6.94
CA SER A 87 8.15 -8.66 7.86
C SER A 87 7.70 -8.65 9.30
N THR A 88 8.68 -8.90 10.15
CA THR A 88 8.67 -8.78 11.59
C THR A 88 9.84 -7.88 11.99
N PHE A 89 9.93 -7.53 13.27
CA PHE A 89 10.95 -6.63 13.80
C PHE A 89 12.39 -6.94 13.33
N ASN A 90 12.76 -8.22 13.23
CA ASN A 90 14.12 -8.66 12.92
C ASN A 90 14.24 -9.57 11.68
N SER A 91 13.13 -9.85 10.99
CA SER A 91 13.12 -10.82 9.90
C SER A 91 12.14 -10.45 8.81
N GLY A 92 12.52 -10.76 7.57
CA GLY A 92 11.68 -10.64 6.37
C GLY A 92 11.51 -11.99 5.71
N PHE A 93 10.33 -12.21 5.17
CA PHE A 93 9.95 -13.43 4.50
C PHE A 93 9.38 -13.08 3.14
N LEU A 94 9.93 -13.68 2.09
CA LEU A 94 9.53 -13.46 0.71
C LEU A 94 8.99 -14.76 0.13
N TYR A 95 7.74 -14.76 -0.28
CA TYR A 95 7.17 -15.83 -1.08
C TYR A 95 7.07 -15.38 -2.52
N GLN A 96 7.64 -16.18 -3.42
CA GLN A 96 7.48 -16.01 -4.86
C GLN A 96 6.75 -17.22 -5.43
N LEU A 97 5.79 -17.00 -6.33
CA LEU A 97 5.03 -18.09 -6.95
C LEU A 97 5.96 -19.12 -7.62
N ASN A 98 7.01 -18.66 -8.30
CA ASN A 98 7.92 -19.50 -9.07
C ASN A 98 8.75 -20.44 -8.18
N ALA A 99 9.22 -19.95 -7.03
CA ALA A 99 9.94 -20.76 -6.05
C ALA A 99 8.99 -21.67 -5.25
N SER A 100 7.71 -21.27 -5.12
CA SER A 100 6.70 -21.94 -4.30
C SER A 100 7.16 -22.22 -2.86
N ALA A 101 8.12 -21.45 -2.36
CA ALA A 101 8.70 -21.53 -1.04
C ALA A 101 8.97 -20.12 -0.48
N TRP A 102 9.13 -20.03 0.84
CA TRP A 102 9.53 -18.81 1.51
C TRP A 102 11.05 -18.69 1.57
N SER A 103 11.57 -17.55 1.13
CA SER A 103 12.93 -17.11 1.43
C SER A 103 12.92 -16.31 2.73
N HIS A 104 13.89 -16.55 3.61
CA HIS A 104 14.02 -15.90 4.90
C HIS A 104 15.26 -15.01 4.93
N PHE A 105 15.06 -13.78 5.39
CA PHE A 105 16.09 -12.76 5.52
C PHE A 105 16.15 -12.27 6.96
N HIS A 106 17.36 -12.13 7.49
CA HIS A 106 17.61 -11.58 8.81
C HIS A 106 18.05 -10.12 8.72
N PHE A 107 17.49 -9.28 9.60
CA PHE A 107 17.79 -7.86 9.64
C PHE A 107 18.24 -7.44 11.04
N HIS A 108 19.20 -6.52 11.09
CA HIS A 108 19.36 -5.65 12.24
C HIS A 108 18.36 -4.49 12.07
N ASP A 109 17.29 -4.52 12.86
CA ASP A 109 16.26 -3.47 12.96
C ASP A 109 15.48 -3.19 11.66
N PHE A 110 14.62 -4.13 11.24
CA PHE A 110 13.62 -3.80 10.20
C PHE A 110 12.70 -2.69 10.71
N GLY A 111 12.31 -2.80 11.99
CA GLY A 111 11.76 -1.76 12.86
C GLY A 111 10.41 -1.15 12.39
N PRO A 112 9.70 -0.40 13.26
CA PRO A 112 8.39 0.23 12.98
C PRO A 112 8.49 1.41 12.00
N VAL A 113 9.51 1.42 11.14
CA VAL A 113 9.85 2.52 10.22
C VAL A 113 9.01 2.44 8.93
N LEU A 114 8.30 1.34 8.71
CA LEU A 114 7.37 1.23 7.60
C LEU A 114 5.99 1.69 8.09
N ASP A 115 5.49 2.76 7.47
CA ASP A 115 4.14 3.29 7.72
C ASP A 115 3.07 2.23 7.35
N HIS A 116 1.79 2.48 7.61
CA HIS A 116 0.66 1.65 7.14
C HIS A 116 0.53 1.56 5.61
N GLN A 117 1.55 1.95 4.86
CA GLN A 117 1.58 1.95 3.42
C GLN A 117 2.21 0.67 2.91
N LEU A 118 1.51 0.01 1.99
CA LEU A 118 2.00 -1.19 1.34
C LEU A 118 3.27 -0.88 0.52
N GLY A 119 4.21 -1.83 0.50
CA GLY A 119 5.39 -1.74 -0.35
C GLY A 119 5.01 -1.76 -1.83
N VAL A 120 5.76 -1.02 -2.64
CA VAL A 120 5.57 -0.91 -4.08
C VAL A 120 6.69 -1.65 -4.80
N LEU A 121 6.34 -2.58 -5.68
CA LEU A 121 7.33 -3.28 -6.50
C LEU A 121 7.83 -2.35 -7.61
N PHE A 122 9.14 -2.19 -7.70
CA PHE A 122 9.79 -1.44 -8.76
C PHE A 122 11.21 -1.97 -8.96
N ASN A 123 11.63 -2.16 -10.21
CA ASN A 123 13.00 -2.54 -10.57
C ASN A 123 13.62 -3.67 -9.71
N GLY A 124 12.87 -4.75 -9.45
CA GLY A 124 13.36 -5.90 -8.67
C GLY A 124 13.40 -5.69 -7.14
N GLY A 125 13.01 -4.52 -6.64
CA GLY A 125 12.94 -4.20 -5.22
C GLY A 125 11.54 -3.83 -4.75
N LEU A 126 11.30 -3.96 -3.44
CA LEU A 126 10.13 -3.40 -2.76
C LEU A 126 10.50 -2.06 -2.12
N TYR A 127 9.77 -1.02 -2.52
CA TYR A 127 9.99 0.35 -2.08
C TYR A 127 8.94 0.73 -1.05
N PHE A 128 9.39 1.31 0.06
CA PHE A 128 8.52 1.69 1.16
C PHE A 128 8.74 3.14 1.54
N ALA A 129 7.65 3.87 1.71
CA ALA A 129 7.67 5.20 2.31
C ALA A 129 7.90 5.08 3.82
N THR A 130 8.79 5.90 4.36
CA THR A 130 9.06 5.95 5.80
C THR A 130 8.45 7.23 6.41
N PRO A 131 7.81 7.13 7.59
CA PRO A 131 7.19 8.28 8.24
C PRO A 131 8.24 9.20 8.88
N LYS A 132 9.38 8.64 9.31
CA LYS A 132 10.49 9.41 9.89
C LYS A 132 11.43 9.85 8.78
N SER A 133 11.74 11.15 8.72
CA SER A 133 12.64 11.81 7.74
C SER A 133 12.16 11.89 6.29
N PHE A 134 10.92 11.48 6.00
CA PHE A 134 10.37 11.42 4.64
C PHE A 134 11.36 10.77 3.68
N SER A 135 11.75 9.52 3.95
CA SER A 135 12.70 8.79 3.12
C SER A 135 12.03 7.58 2.47
N VAL A 136 12.62 7.05 1.40
CA VAL A 136 12.19 5.79 0.79
C VAL A 136 13.23 4.73 1.12
N VAL A 137 12.77 3.57 1.60
CA VAL A 137 13.62 2.39 1.85
C VAL A 137 13.35 1.37 0.76
N VAL A 138 14.41 0.77 0.25
CA VAL A 138 14.36 -0.30 -0.75
C VAL A 138 14.76 -1.60 -0.08
N PHE A 139 13.95 -2.63 -0.30
CA PHE A 139 14.30 -4.02 -0.01
C PHE A 139 14.54 -4.73 -1.34
N ASP A 140 15.78 -5.12 -1.59
CA ASP A 140 16.18 -5.83 -2.79
C ASP A 140 15.75 -7.30 -2.69
N LEU A 141 14.98 -7.78 -3.67
CA LEU A 141 14.37 -9.11 -3.60
C LEU A 141 15.36 -10.25 -3.83
N GLU A 142 16.51 -9.99 -4.45
CA GLU A 142 17.51 -11.00 -4.79
C GLU A 142 18.51 -11.22 -3.65
N SER A 143 19.13 -10.14 -3.20
CA SER A 143 20.13 -10.14 -2.13
C SER A 143 19.52 -10.13 -0.73
N GLY A 144 18.26 -9.69 -0.60
CA GLY A 144 17.67 -9.35 0.70
C GLY A 144 18.28 -8.11 1.33
N GLY A 145 19.08 -7.36 0.58
CA GLY A 145 19.69 -6.12 1.01
C GLY A 145 18.64 -5.05 1.29
N ARG A 146 18.94 -4.18 2.25
CA ARG A 146 18.12 -3.02 2.59
C ARG A 146 18.95 -1.76 2.47
N GLU A 147 18.44 -0.77 1.76
CA GLU A 147 19.08 0.52 1.61
C GLU A 147 18.07 1.66 1.64
N SER A 148 18.54 2.85 2.02
CA SER A 148 17.77 4.08 1.88
C SER A 148 18.02 4.66 0.50
N LEU A 149 16.93 4.98 -0.21
CA LEU A 149 16.98 5.63 -1.49
C LEU A 149 17.42 7.09 -1.32
N ASN A 150 18.68 7.37 -1.66
CA ASN A 150 19.27 8.71 -1.58
C ASN A 150 18.93 9.56 -2.81
N ALA A 151 17.65 9.77 -3.07
CA ALA A 151 17.16 10.47 -4.26
C ALA A 151 16.72 11.93 -4.01
N GLY A 152 17.05 12.49 -2.85
CA GLY A 152 16.75 13.89 -2.49
C GLY A 152 15.25 14.22 -2.56
N LEU A 153 14.52 14.02 -1.47
CA LEU A 153 13.08 14.35 -1.43
C LEU A 153 12.88 15.86 -1.19
N PRO A 154 11.80 16.47 -1.74
CA PRO A 154 11.51 17.88 -1.49
C PRO A 154 11.39 18.14 0.03
N GLY A 155 12.12 19.10 0.58
CA GLY A 155 12.19 19.32 2.03
C GLY A 155 10.88 19.74 2.71
N GLN A 156 9.83 20.02 1.93
CA GLN A 156 8.48 20.36 2.37
C GLN A 156 7.46 19.24 2.14
N LEU A 157 7.92 18.08 1.67
CA LEU A 157 7.07 16.94 1.39
C LEU A 157 6.51 16.36 2.69
N THR A 158 5.20 16.10 2.70
CA THR A 158 4.51 15.50 3.83
C THR A 158 3.43 14.52 3.38
N PHE A 159 3.21 13.47 4.18
CA PHE A 159 2.21 12.42 3.91
C PHE A 159 2.22 11.95 2.45
N PHE A 160 3.34 11.37 2.01
CA PHE A 160 3.44 10.86 0.65
C PHE A 160 3.15 9.36 0.59
N ARG A 161 2.69 8.91 -0.57
CA ARG A 161 2.54 7.51 -0.95
C ARG A 161 3.36 7.21 -2.18
N LEU A 162 3.88 6.00 -2.23
CA LEU A 162 4.51 5.46 -3.44
C LEU A 162 3.45 4.75 -4.28
N VAL A 163 3.62 4.84 -5.60
CA VAL A 163 2.78 4.13 -6.58
C VAL A 163 3.67 3.70 -7.73
N SER A 164 3.47 2.49 -8.27
CA SER A 164 4.07 2.09 -9.54
C SER A 164 2.98 1.88 -10.58
N ASN A 165 3.29 2.14 -11.85
CA ASN A 165 2.42 1.79 -12.97
C ASN A 165 2.60 0.33 -13.44
N GLY A 166 3.49 -0.46 -12.82
CA GLY A 166 3.81 -1.82 -13.25
C GLY A 166 4.66 -1.91 -14.52
N GLU A 167 4.83 -0.80 -15.25
CA GLU A 167 5.59 -0.70 -16.51
C GLU A 167 6.97 -0.05 -16.29
N GLY A 168 7.54 -0.22 -15.10
CA GLY A 168 8.87 0.29 -14.79
C GLY A 168 8.93 1.79 -14.51
N LYS A 169 7.84 2.39 -14.02
CA LYS A 169 7.87 3.72 -13.41
C LYS A 169 7.46 3.67 -11.95
N LEU A 170 8.11 4.52 -11.16
CA LEU A 170 7.83 4.74 -9.75
C LEU A 170 7.46 6.20 -9.55
N TYR A 171 6.34 6.40 -8.87
CA TYR A 171 5.79 7.70 -8.57
C TYR A 171 5.70 7.89 -7.07
N LEU A 172 5.83 9.15 -6.68
CA LEU A 172 5.55 9.64 -5.35
C LEU A 172 4.42 10.66 -5.46
N VAL A 173 3.37 10.44 -4.67
CA VAL A 173 2.24 11.36 -4.57
C VAL A 173 2.19 11.85 -3.13
N GLY A 174 2.37 13.15 -2.90
CA GLY A 174 2.38 13.69 -1.54
C GLY A 174 2.03 15.16 -1.46
N GLY A 175 1.70 15.60 -0.25
CA GLY A 175 1.37 16.99 0.03
C GLY A 175 2.64 17.82 0.25
N ILE A 176 2.64 19.06 -0.24
CA ILE A 176 3.68 20.04 0.06
C ILE A 176 3.17 21.01 1.11
N ARG A 177 3.87 21.05 2.25
CA ARG A 177 3.57 21.99 3.34
C ARG A 177 4.41 23.25 3.23
N SER A 178 3.73 24.40 3.26
CA SER A 178 4.35 25.70 3.42
C SER A 178 3.77 26.37 4.66
N ASN A 179 4.63 26.74 5.61
CA ASN A 179 4.26 27.37 6.88
C ASN A 179 3.24 26.54 7.70
N GLY A 180 3.38 25.21 7.69
CA GLY A 180 2.54 24.28 8.46
C GLY A 180 1.23 23.85 7.79
N ILE A 181 0.81 24.49 6.69
CA ILE A 181 -0.43 24.20 5.96
C ILE A 181 -0.12 23.45 4.67
N SER A 182 -0.84 22.36 4.38
CA SER A 182 -0.70 21.60 3.13
C SER A 182 -1.35 22.41 2.01
N ARG A 183 -0.56 22.90 1.06
CA ARG A 183 -1.07 23.82 0.02
C ARG A 183 -1.32 23.15 -1.30
N SER A 184 -0.52 22.14 -1.66
CA SER A 184 -0.66 21.44 -2.93
C SER A 184 -0.32 19.96 -2.79
N ILE A 185 -0.82 19.16 -3.73
CA ILE A 185 -0.40 17.77 -3.91
C ILE A 185 0.49 17.74 -5.14
N LYS A 186 1.66 17.11 -5.02
CA LYS A 186 2.58 16.89 -6.13
C LYS A 186 2.67 15.42 -6.48
N VAL A 187 2.84 15.18 -7.77
CA VAL A 187 3.23 13.89 -8.35
C VAL A 187 4.65 14.04 -8.85
N LEU A 188 5.55 13.25 -8.29
CA LEU A 188 6.94 13.15 -8.73
C LEU A 188 7.18 11.77 -9.32
N GLU A 189 7.92 11.69 -10.42
CA GLU A 189 8.41 10.45 -11.02
C GLU A 189 9.87 10.26 -10.62
N PHE A 190 10.25 9.03 -10.29
CA PHE A 190 11.64 8.68 -10.08
C PHE A 190 12.31 8.36 -11.41
N ASP A 191 13.36 9.11 -11.77
CA ASP A 191 14.10 8.93 -13.04
C ASP A 191 15.23 7.88 -12.95
N GLY A 192 15.42 7.29 -11.77
CA GLY A 192 16.52 6.37 -11.45
C GLY A 192 17.56 6.97 -10.50
N ASN A 193 17.67 8.30 -10.43
CA ASN A 193 18.59 9.00 -9.54
C ASN A 193 17.88 10.03 -8.65
N TRP A 194 16.87 10.72 -9.19
CA TRP A 194 16.21 11.87 -8.57
C TRP A 194 14.69 11.82 -8.73
N TRP A 195 14.00 12.54 -7.85
CA TRP A 195 12.55 12.78 -7.97
C TRP A 195 12.28 14.01 -8.84
N VAL A 196 11.59 13.81 -9.96
CA VAL A 196 11.25 14.85 -10.92
C VAL A 196 9.76 15.16 -10.84
N GLU A 197 9.40 16.42 -10.62
CA GLU A 197 8.00 16.85 -10.58
C GLU A 197 7.35 16.72 -11.96
N MET A 198 6.26 15.94 -12.02
CA MET A 198 5.47 15.74 -13.23
C MET A 198 4.20 16.56 -13.23
N GLN A 199 3.57 16.67 -12.06
CA GLN A 199 2.31 17.40 -11.93
C GLN A 199 2.18 18.01 -10.53
N SER A 200 1.57 19.19 -10.48
CA SER A 200 1.10 19.79 -9.24
C SER A 200 -0.39 20.06 -9.35
N LEU A 201 -1.16 19.57 -8.39
CA LEU A 201 -2.59 19.87 -8.28
C LEU A 201 -2.77 21.26 -7.66
N PRO A 202 -3.69 22.09 -8.18
CA PRO A 202 -3.95 23.42 -7.65
C PRO A 202 -4.47 23.42 -6.21
N ASP A 203 -4.12 24.45 -5.44
CA ASP A 203 -4.45 24.61 -4.02
C ASP A 203 -5.95 24.51 -3.68
N LEU A 204 -6.82 24.90 -4.62
CA LEU A 204 -8.27 24.88 -4.45
C LEU A 204 -8.83 23.47 -4.26
N ILE A 205 -8.17 22.44 -4.80
CA ILE A 205 -8.60 21.04 -4.67
C ILE A 205 -8.23 20.48 -3.29
N CYS A 206 -7.14 20.97 -2.69
CA CYS A 206 -6.64 20.49 -1.40
C CYS A 206 -7.54 20.90 -0.22
N ARG A 207 -8.23 22.05 -0.32
CA ARG A 207 -9.18 22.51 0.72
C ARG A 207 -10.40 21.59 0.85
N THR A 208 -10.90 21.04 -0.25
CA THR A 208 -12.02 20.09 -0.23
C THR A 208 -11.70 18.76 0.48
N PHE A 209 -10.42 18.44 0.70
CA PHE A 209 -10.00 17.24 1.45
C PHE A 209 -9.86 17.49 2.96
N GLU A 210 -9.63 18.72 3.41
CA GLU A 210 -9.64 19.07 4.84
C GLU A 210 -11.05 18.92 5.45
N ASP A 211 -12.10 19.22 4.68
CA ASP A 211 -13.49 19.04 5.12
C ASP A 211 -13.90 17.56 5.30
N LEU A 212 -13.27 16.63 4.56
CA LEU A 212 -13.56 15.20 4.66
C LEU A 212 -12.86 14.51 5.85
N THR A 213 -11.77 15.10 6.36
CA THR A 213 -11.05 14.58 7.53
C THR A 213 -11.64 15.07 8.85
N LEU A 214 -12.28 16.25 8.87
CA LEU A 214 -13.04 16.74 10.03
C LEU A 214 -14.40 16.04 10.20
N ALA A 215 -14.95 15.43 9.15
CA ALA A 215 -16.21 14.67 9.25
C ALA A 215 -16.06 13.29 9.92
N SER A 216 -14.82 12.80 10.13
CA SER A 216 -14.57 11.54 10.87
C SER A 216 -14.40 11.70 12.38
N GLU A 217 -14.46 12.93 12.92
CA GLU A 217 -14.49 13.19 14.36
C GLU A 217 -15.91 13.56 14.81
N VAL A 218 -16.81 12.58 14.84
CA VAL A 218 -17.99 12.64 15.72
C VAL A 218 -17.89 11.50 16.73
N PRO A 219 -17.72 11.80 18.03
CA PRO A 219 -17.59 10.78 19.05
C PRO A 219 -18.91 10.05 19.25
N PHE A 220 -18.78 8.74 19.32
CA PHE A 220 -19.69 7.78 19.92
C PHE A 220 -20.35 8.37 21.19
N PHE A 221 -21.68 8.58 21.17
CA PHE A 221 -22.48 8.61 22.38
C PHE A 221 -23.40 7.39 22.38
N ALA A 222 -23.13 6.49 23.31
CA ALA A 222 -24.05 5.45 23.72
C ALA A 222 -25.20 6.07 24.53
N SER A 223 -26.45 5.64 24.27
CA SER A 223 -27.37 5.09 25.29
C SER A 223 -28.82 4.97 24.78
N GLN A 224 -29.36 3.75 24.91
CA GLN A 224 -30.76 3.40 25.21
C GLN A 224 -31.91 3.89 24.30
N LEU A 225 -32.47 2.98 23.51
CA LEU A 225 -33.75 2.27 23.77
C LEU A 225 -33.91 1.10 22.78
#